data_AF-A0A968S5M3-F1
#
_entry.id   AF-A0A968S5M3-F1
#
_cell.length_a   1.000
_cell.length_b   1.000
_cell.length_c   1.000
_cell.angle_alpha   90.00
_cell.angle_beta   90.00
_cell.angle_gamma   90.00
#
_symmetry.space_group_name_H-M   'P 1'
#
loop_
_entity.id
_entity.type
_entity.pdbx_description
1 polymer ?
#
loop_
_entity_poly.entity_id
_entity_poly.type
_entity_poly.pdbx_seq_one_letter_code
_entity_poly.pdbx_strand_id
1 'polypeptide(L)'
;MTTMKVHLMTPVFALMSLTLASGSWAAPTWGKPAIQPSAMTGETAASASNKNAVFSCDRSGAVAVTSVQFRDAQGVQSRPILNWVPQYYPDASEAAQLCQGVAEKLQGYYDRGDQQALALMTGKVDSQGVVCLQDPVQLGCNPSRVLFTLPAGEPASKVFYEMASEDLRPERKHPGTRGDLRMILDLRWLPF
;
A
#
# COMPACT_ATOMS: atom_id res chain seq x y z
N MET A 1 -47.99 -4.49 -19.61
CA MET A 1 -48.55 -4.22 -18.27
C MET A 1 -48.42 -5.49 -17.44
N THR A 2 -47.36 -5.62 -16.65
CA THR A 2 -47.34 -6.59 -15.53
C THR A 2 -46.39 -6.03 -14.46
N THR A 3 -46.99 -5.48 -13.43
CA THR A 3 -46.37 -4.94 -12.22
C THR A 3 -45.86 -6.11 -11.37
N MET A 4 -44.60 -6.10 -10.94
CA MET A 4 -44.15 -6.95 -9.84
C MET A 4 -43.50 -6.13 -8.73
N LYS A 5 -43.83 -6.56 -7.53
CA LYS A 5 -43.95 -5.79 -6.30
C LYS A 5 -42.80 -6.15 -5.35
N VAL A 6 -42.28 -5.09 -4.76
CA VAL A 6 -41.29 -4.92 -3.68
C VAL A 6 -41.32 -6.01 -2.60
N HIS A 7 -40.14 -6.40 -2.10
CA HIS A 7 -39.91 -6.58 -0.67
C HIS A 7 -38.48 -6.15 -0.28
N LEU A 8 -38.39 -5.04 0.44
CA LEU A 8 -37.21 -4.64 1.21
C LEU A 8 -37.13 -5.53 2.46
N MET A 9 -35.96 -6.09 2.75
CA MET A 9 -35.60 -6.61 4.08
C MET A 9 -34.33 -5.90 4.54
N THR A 10 -34.48 -5.04 5.53
CA THR A 10 -33.42 -4.43 6.32
C THR A 10 -33.02 -5.38 7.45
N PRO A 11 -31.73 -5.69 7.64
CA PRO A 11 -31.27 -6.26 8.89
C PRO A 11 -30.83 -5.16 9.87
N VAL A 12 -31.53 -5.15 11.01
CA VAL A 12 -31.18 -4.47 12.24
C VAL A 12 -29.96 -5.17 12.84
N PHE A 13 -28.86 -4.46 13.07
CA PHE A 13 -27.77 -4.96 13.93
C PHE A 13 -27.55 -4.04 15.11
N ALA A 14 -27.66 -4.67 16.28
CA ALA A 14 -27.72 -4.08 17.59
C ALA A 14 -26.36 -3.51 18.04
N LEU A 15 -26.40 -2.30 18.61
CA LEU A 15 -25.34 -1.74 19.43
C LEU A 15 -25.30 -2.48 20.78
N MET A 16 -24.24 -3.24 21.03
CA MET A 16 -23.88 -3.68 22.38
C MET A 16 -22.78 -2.78 22.92
N SER A 17 -23.16 -1.93 23.86
CA SER A 17 -22.25 -1.11 24.66
C SER A 17 -21.65 -1.96 25.79
N LEU A 18 -20.33 -2.18 25.78
CA LEU A 18 -19.62 -2.75 26.94
C LEU A 18 -19.39 -1.65 27.99
N THR A 19 -20.00 -1.82 29.16
CA THR A 19 -19.67 -1.08 30.38
C THR A 19 -18.56 -1.83 31.12
N LEU A 20 -17.38 -1.23 31.24
CA LEU A 20 -16.31 -1.74 32.09
C LEU A 20 -16.46 -1.16 33.49
N ALA A 21 -16.69 -2.07 34.44
CA ALA A 21 -16.81 -1.79 35.87
C ALA A 21 -15.48 -1.28 36.45
N SER A 22 -15.56 -0.19 37.20
CA SER A 22 -14.50 0.39 38.00
C SER A 22 -14.28 -0.43 39.28
N GLY A 23 -13.16 -1.15 39.34
CA GLY A 23 -12.68 -1.82 40.54
C GLY A 23 -11.79 -0.87 41.37
N SER A 24 -12.34 -0.34 42.46
CA SER A 24 -11.59 0.39 43.50
C SER A 24 -11.03 -0.60 44.51
N TRP A 25 -9.70 -0.64 44.65
CA TRP A 25 -9.02 -1.30 45.76
C TRP A 25 -8.09 -0.29 46.40
N ALA A 26 -8.44 0.09 47.64
CA ALA A 26 -7.64 0.94 48.50
C ALA A 26 -6.58 0.08 49.21
N ALA A 27 -5.35 0.56 49.26
CA ALA A 27 -4.28 0.00 50.09
C ALA A 27 -3.78 1.05 51.10
N PRO A 28 -3.34 0.62 52.30
CA PRO A 28 -3.13 1.48 53.46
C PRO A 28 -1.84 2.33 53.40
N THR A 29 -1.92 3.53 53.98
CA THR A 29 -0.86 4.53 54.10
C THR A 29 0.00 4.31 55.34
N TRP A 30 1.31 4.06 55.18
CA TRP A 30 2.28 4.09 56.28
C TRP A 30 3.58 4.78 55.83
N GLY A 31 3.93 5.88 56.52
CA GLY A 31 5.30 6.34 56.79
C GLY A 31 6.18 6.89 55.65
N LYS A 32 6.39 8.22 55.65
CA LYS A 32 7.50 8.93 54.95
C LYS A 32 8.88 8.48 55.52
N PRO A 33 9.94 8.37 54.68
CA PRO A 33 10.80 9.54 54.47
C PRO A 33 11.22 9.75 52.99
N ALA A 34 11.67 10.97 52.72
CA ALA A 34 11.98 11.52 51.41
C ALA A 34 13.19 10.86 50.72
N ILE A 35 13.00 10.43 49.47
CA ILE A 35 14.04 10.31 48.44
C ILE A 35 13.36 10.67 47.10
N GLN A 36 13.81 11.74 46.44
CA GLN A 36 13.42 12.06 45.06
C GLN A 36 14.16 11.11 44.10
N PRO A 37 13.47 10.33 43.27
CA PRO A 37 14.04 9.82 42.04
C PRO A 37 13.83 10.85 40.93
N SER A 38 14.95 11.31 40.39
CA SER A 38 15.05 12.14 39.21
C SER A 38 14.25 11.58 38.04
N ALA A 39 13.74 12.53 37.25
CA ALA A 39 13.07 12.34 35.98
C ALA A 39 13.69 11.24 35.11
N MET A 40 12.86 10.28 34.73
CA MET A 40 12.91 9.65 33.41
C MET A 40 11.47 9.44 32.95
N THR A 41 10.78 10.54 32.63
CA THR A 41 9.79 10.48 31.55
C THR A 41 10.57 10.15 30.29
N GLY A 42 10.76 8.85 30.07
CA GLY A 42 10.98 8.30 28.74
C GLY A 42 9.68 8.48 27.97
N GLU A 43 9.37 9.73 27.65
CA GLU A 43 8.53 10.06 26.52
C GLU A 43 9.32 9.51 25.33
N THR A 44 9.00 8.26 25.00
CA THR A 44 9.34 7.73 23.69
C THR A 44 8.46 8.57 22.78
N ALA A 45 9.00 9.72 22.36
CA ALA A 45 8.54 10.38 21.17
C ALA A 45 8.68 9.32 20.09
N ALA A 46 7.61 8.57 19.86
CA ALA A 46 7.40 7.92 18.60
C ALA A 46 7.64 9.04 17.59
N SER A 47 8.74 8.98 16.85
CA SER A 47 8.95 9.86 15.72
C SER A 47 7.69 9.73 14.90
N ALA A 48 6.82 10.73 14.98
CA ALA A 48 5.76 10.95 14.03
C ALA A 48 6.50 11.25 12.74
N SER A 49 6.88 10.19 12.02
CA SER A 49 7.31 10.26 10.65
C SER A 49 6.18 11.00 9.95
N ASN A 50 6.45 12.24 9.51
CA ASN A 50 5.50 13.05 8.76
C ASN A 50 5.37 12.39 7.39
N LYS A 51 4.57 11.33 7.34
CA LYS A 51 4.34 10.55 6.12
C LYS A 51 3.41 11.34 5.23
N ASN A 52 4.02 12.19 4.41
CA ASN A 52 3.32 13.05 3.46
C ASN A 52 2.85 12.32 2.20
N ALA A 53 2.96 10.99 2.15
CA ALA A 53 2.41 10.19 1.06
C ALA A 53 1.46 9.09 1.53
N VAL A 54 0.39 8.90 0.77
CA VAL A 54 -0.62 7.87 0.95
C VAL A 54 -0.80 7.10 -0.35
N PHE A 55 -0.50 5.81 -0.33
CA PHE A 55 -0.78 4.90 -1.43
C PHE A 55 -2.23 4.42 -1.33
N SER A 56 -2.96 4.49 -2.43
CA SER A 56 -4.39 4.14 -2.44
C SER A 56 -4.78 3.47 -3.76
N CYS A 57 -5.92 2.78 -3.72
CA CYS A 57 -6.58 2.26 -4.91
C CYS A 57 -7.79 3.14 -5.24
N ASP A 58 -7.74 3.86 -6.36
CA ASP A 58 -8.88 4.58 -6.92
C ASP A 58 -9.73 3.63 -7.77
N ARG A 59 -11.02 3.54 -7.45
CA ARG A 59 -12.01 2.69 -8.13
C ARG A 59 -13.17 3.49 -8.72
N SER A 60 -13.03 4.82 -8.78
CA SER A 60 -14.07 5.71 -9.31
C SER A 60 -14.23 5.61 -10.83
N GLY A 61 -13.19 5.18 -11.54
CA GLY A 61 -13.17 5.00 -12.99
C GLY A 61 -13.51 3.58 -13.46
N ALA A 62 -13.52 3.39 -14.78
CA ALA A 62 -13.72 2.08 -15.42
C ALA A 62 -12.57 1.10 -15.20
N VAL A 63 -11.39 1.62 -14.85
CA VAL A 63 -10.16 0.86 -14.56
C VAL A 63 -9.73 1.25 -13.16
N ALA A 64 -9.47 0.26 -12.30
CA ALA A 64 -8.91 0.53 -10.98
C ALA A 64 -7.47 1.04 -11.13
N VAL A 65 -7.07 2.00 -10.30
CA VAL A 65 -5.75 2.65 -10.38
C VAL A 65 -5.08 2.66 -9.01
N THR A 66 -3.90 2.04 -8.91
CA THR A 66 -3.03 2.26 -7.75
C THR A 66 -2.31 3.58 -7.95
N SER A 67 -2.44 4.49 -6.98
CA SER A 67 -1.85 5.83 -7.01
C SER A 67 -1.15 6.17 -5.70
N VAL A 68 -0.28 7.16 -5.74
CA VAL A 68 0.27 7.83 -4.56
C VAL A 68 -0.26 9.25 -4.49
N GLN A 69 -0.88 9.58 -3.36
CA GLN A 69 -1.30 10.94 -3.02
C GLN A 69 -0.26 11.55 -2.11
N PHE A 70 0.03 12.83 -2.28
CA PHE A 70 1.00 13.54 -1.46
C PHE A 70 0.74 15.02 -1.42
N ARG A 71 1.34 15.70 -0.45
CA ARG A 71 1.26 17.16 -0.36
C ARG A 71 2.58 17.81 -0.78
N ASP A 72 2.50 18.77 -1.69
CA ASP A 72 3.60 19.66 -2.07
C ASP A 72 3.22 21.14 -1.89
N ALA A 73 4.04 22.06 -2.41
CA ALA A 73 3.80 23.50 -2.32
C ALA A 73 2.54 23.95 -3.08
N GLN A 74 2.04 23.13 -4.01
CA GLN A 74 0.90 23.38 -4.87
C GLN A 74 -0.40 22.74 -4.33
N GLY A 75 -0.31 21.91 -3.29
CA GLY A 75 -1.46 21.30 -2.62
C GLY A 75 -1.35 19.78 -2.55
N VAL A 76 -2.50 19.11 -2.53
CA VAL A 76 -2.54 17.64 -2.59
C VAL A 76 -2.47 17.22 -4.06
N GLN A 77 -1.41 16.51 -4.41
CA GLN A 77 -1.21 15.89 -5.70
C GLN A 77 -1.55 14.41 -5.63
N SER A 78 -1.89 13.84 -6.79
CA SER A 78 -2.07 12.41 -6.97
C SER A 78 -1.32 11.97 -8.22
N ARG A 79 -0.53 10.91 -8.11
CA ARG A 79 0.20 10.34 -9.25
C ARG A 79 -0.17 8.87 -9.43
N PRO A 80 -0.68 8.48 -10.61
CA PRO A 80 -0.99 7.09 -10.88
C PRO A 80 0.30 6.27 -11.02
N ILE A 81 0.26 5.02 -10.57
CA ILE A 81 1.38 4.08 -10.59
C ILE A 81 1.06 2.90 -11.50
N LEU A 82 -0.08 2.25 -11.25
CA LEU A 82 -0.55 1.09 -12.00
C LEU A 82 -2.02 1.27 -12.39
N ASN A 83 -2.30 1.05 -13.66
CA ASN A 83 -3.63 0.91 -14.22
C ASN A 83 -3.96 -0.58 -14.35
N TRP A 84 -4.98 -1.05 -13.64
CA TRP A 84 -5.36 -2.46 -13.59
C TRP A 84 -6.23 -2.83 -14.79
N VAL A 85 -5.59 -2.91 -15.97
CA VAL A 85 -6.28 -3.08 -17.26
C VAL A 85 -7.14 -4.36 -17.27
N PRO A 86 -8.46 -4.25 -17.49
CA PRO A 86 -9.39 -5.38 -17.37
C PRO A 86 -9.06 -6.58 -18.27
N GLN A 87 -8.39 -6.38 -19.41
CA GLN A 87 -8.02 -7.45 -20.34
C GLN A 87 -7.09 -8.52 -19.72
N TYR A 88 -6.42 -8.18 -18.62
CA TYR A 88 -5.48 -9.05 -17.91
C TYR A 88 -6.09 -9.82 -16.74
N TYR A 89 -7.38 -9.60 -16.48
CA TYR A 89 -8.10 -10.17 -15.34
C TYR A 89 -9.41 -10.80 -15.83
N PRO A 90 -9.86 -11.90 -15.22
CA PRO A 90 -11.13 -12.53 -15.60
C PRO A 90 -12.33 -11.62 -15.28
N ASP A 91 -12.23 -10.79 -14.25
CA ASP A 91 -13.24 -9.80 -13.89
C ASP A 91 -12.66 -8.55 -13.21
N ALA A 92 -13.47 -7.49 -13.16
CA ALA A 92 -13.08 -6.21 -12.57
C ALA A 92 -12.92 -6.26 -11.03
N SER A 93 -13.53 -7.23 -10.36
CA SER A 93 -13.40 -7.39 -8.91
C SER A 93 -11.99 -7.86 -8.54
N GLU A 94 -11.45 -8.83 -9.27
CA GLU A 94 -10.07 -9.30 -9.07
C GLU A 94 -9.06 -8.16 -9.27
N ALA A 95 -9.21 -7.39 -10.36
CA ALA A 95 -8.39 -6.20 -10.61
C ALA A 95 -8.46 -5.20 -9.44
N ALA A 96 -9.65 -4.93 -8.90
CA ALA A 96 -9.84 -4.03 -7.76
C ALA A 96 -9.23 -4.56 -6.45
N GLN A 97 -9.29 -5.88 -6.21
CA GLN A 97 -8.66 -6.52 -5.05
C GLN A 97 -7.13 -6.43 -5.13
N LEU A 98 -6.55 -6.72 -6.30
CA LEU A 98 -5.11 -6.59 -6.51
C LEU A 98 -4.65 -5.14 -6.37
N CYS A 99 -5.41 -4.19 -6.93
CA CYS A 99 -5.18 -2.76 -6.77
C CYS A 99 -5.09 -2.33 -5.31
N GLN A 100 -6.01 -2.82 -4.47
CA GLN A 100 -6.01 -2.57 -3.04
C GLN A 100 -4.80 -3.20 -2.35
N GLY A 101 -4.56 -4.49 -2.59
CA GLY A 101 -3.47 -5.22 -1.94
C GLY A 101 -2.10 -4.66 -2.30
N VAL A 102 -1.91 -4.17 -3.54
CA VAL A 102 -0.67 -3.50 -3.93
C VAL A 102 -0.54 -2.13 -3.27
N ALA A 103 -1.61 -1.33 -3.22
CA ALA A 103 -1.59 -0.04 -2.52
C ALA A 103 -1.19 -0.21 -1.05
N GLU A 104 -1.79 -1.18 -0.34
CA GLU A 104 -1.48 -1.49 1.06
C GLU A 104 -0.04 -1.97 1.26
N LYS A 105 0.46 -2.84 0.38
CA LYS A 105 1.85 -3.27 0.42
C LYS A 105 2.79 -2.08 0.24
N LEU A 106 2.58 -1.26 -0.79
CA LEU A 106 3.39 -0.07 -1.07
C LEU A 106 3.36 0.92 0.09
N GLN A 107 2.18 1.16 0.68
CA GLN A 107 2.05 1.95 1.90
C GLN A 107 2.92 1.35 3.02
N GLY A 108 2.85 0.05 3.25
CA GLY A 108 3.67 -0.63 4.24
C GLY A 108 5.19 -0.52 3.99
N TYR A 109 5.64 -0.49 2.74
CA TYR A 109 7.05 -0.25 2.41
C TYR A 109 7.46 1.19 2.68
N TYR A 110 6.64 2.15 2.25
CA TYR A 110 6.85 3.56 2.53
C TYR A 110 6.86 3.83 4.04
N ASP A 111 5.96 3.16 4.76
CA ASP A 111 5.77 3.33 6.19
C ASP A 111 6.97 2.93 7.04
N ARG A 112 7.82 2.04 6.52
CA ARG A 112 9.06 1.62 7.18
C ARG A 112 10.19 2.65 7.03
N GLY A 113 10.07 3.62 6.12
CA GLY A 113 10.94 4.80 6.08
C GLY A 113 12.36 4.59 5.51
N ASP A 114 12.75 3.37 5.17
CA ASP A 114 14.14 3.07 4.78
C ASP A 114 14.45 3.31 3.29
N GLN A 115 13.49 3.77 2.49
CA GLN A 115 13.62 3.82 1.03
C GLN A 115 13.26 5.20 0.46
N GLN A 116 14.27 5.89 -0.08
CA GLN A 116 14.10 7.14 -0.85
C GLN A 116 13.52 6.90 -2.25
N ALA A 117 13.41 5.65 -2.67
CA ALA A 117 12.77 5.26 -3.92
C ALA A 117 12.24 3.82 -3.82
N LEU A 118 11.08 3.58 -4.41
CA LEU A 118 10.54 2.24 -4.59
C LEU A 118 10.75 1.82 -6.05
N ALA A 119 11.69 0.92 -6.27
CA ALA A 119 11.91 0.34 -7.59
C ALA A 119 11.03 -0.91 -7.73
N LEU A 120 10.06 -0.87 -8.63
CA LEU A 120 9.25 -2.03 -8.99
C LEU A 120 9.90 -2.71 -10.18
N MET A 121 9.95 -4.04 -10.16
CA MET A 121 10.47 -4.81 -11.28
C MET A 121 9.66 -6.07 -11.53
N THR A 122 9.75 -6.56 -12.75
CA THR A 122 9.27 -7.89 -13.12
C THR A 122 10.30 -8.96 -12.78
N GLY A 123 9.82 -10.16 -12.52
CA GLY A 123 10.67 -11.33 -12.32
C GLY A 123 9.85 -12.62 -12.37
N LYS A 124 10.46 -13.72 -11.93
CA LYS A 124 9.78 -15.01 -11.80
C LYS A 124 9.98 -15.58 -10.40
N VAL A 125 8.89 -16.07 -9.81
CA VAL A 125 8.89 -16.86 -8.58
C VAL A 125 8.09 -18.13 -8.88
N ASP A 126 8.68 -19.30 -8.64
CA ASP A 126 8.05 -20.61 -8.91
C ASP A 126 7.48 -20.75 -10.34
N SER A 127 8.24 -20.29 -11.33
CA SER A 127 7.86 -20.24 -12.76
C SER A 127 6.71 -19.28 -13.11
N GLN A 128 6.15 -18.55 -12.14
CA GLN A 128 5.10 -17.56 -12.36
C GLN A 128 5.68 -16.15 -12.50
N GLY A 129 5.18 -15.39 -13.47
CA GLY A 129 5.58 -14.00 -13.67
C GLY A 129 5.05 -13.14 -12.52
N VAL A 130 5.91 -12.36 -11.87
CA VAL A 130 5.54 -11.52 -10.73
C VAL A 130 6.04 -10.10 -10.91
N VAL A 131 5.41 -9.18 -10.18
CA VAL A 131 5.96 -7.85 -9.90
C VAL A 131 6.33 -7.78 -8.44
N CYS A 132 7.55 -7.35 -8.16
CA CYS A 132 8.06 -7.18 -6.80
C CYS A 132 8.72 -5.81 -6.63
N LEU A 133 8.99 -5.45 -5.38
CA LEU A 133 9.96 -4.41 -5.10
C LEU A 133 11.37 -4.98 -5.21
N GLN A 134 12.20 -4.27 -5.96
CA GLN A 134 13.61 -4.57 -6.08
C GLN A 134 14.29 -4.47 -4.72
N ASP A 135 15.06 -5.51 -4.42
CA ASP A 135 15.97 -5.49 -3.30
C ASP A 135 17.32 -4.91 -3.73
N PRO A 136 17.93 -3.98 -2.98
CA PRO A 136 19.25 -3.46 -3.33
C PRO A 136 20.36 -4.51 -3.18
N VAL A 137 20.14 -5.56 -2.37
CA VAL A 137 21.14 -6.58 -2.04
C VAL A 137 20.98 -7.85 -2.87
N GLN A 138 19.77 -8.15 -3.36
CA GLN A 138 19.49 -9.36 -4.13
C GLN A 138 19.17 -9.07 -5.59
N LEU A 139 19.64 -9.95 -6.48
CA LEU A 139 19.28 -9.94 -7.89
C LEU A 139 17.95 -10.67 -8.09
N GLY A 140 17.03 -10.06 -8.85
CA GLY A 140 15.72 -10.62 -9.17
C GLY A 140 14.65 -10.39 -8.11
N CYS A 141 13.48 -11.01 -8.30
CA CYS A 141 12.37 -10.87 -7.36
C CYS A 141 12.52 -11.76 -6.13
N ASN A 142 12.63 -11.14 -4.95
CA ASN A 142 12.50 -11.83 -3.69
C ASN A 142 11.02 -12.17 -3.42
N PRO A 143 10.65 -13.44 -3.11
CA PRO A 143 9.28 -13.83 -2.81
C PRO A 143 8.62 -13.01 -1.69
N SER A 144 9.39 -12.61 -0.67
CA SER A 144 8.89 -11.77 0.43
C SER A 144 8.54 -10.34 0.00
N ARG A 145 9.02 -9.90 -1.17
CA ARG A 145 8.82 -8.56 -1.72
C ARG A 145 7.86 -8.54 -2.91
N VAL A 146 7.18 -9.65 -3.19
CA VAL A 146 6.18 -9.74 -4.26
C VAL A 146 4.99 -8.84 -3.93
N LEU A 147 4.72 -7.91 -4.84
CA LEU A 147 3.55 -7.03 -4.78
C LEU A 147 2.32 -7.79 -5.28
N PHE A 148 2.42 -8.36 -6.48
CA PHE A 148 1.37 -9.15 -7.09
C PHE A 148 1.92 -10.08 -8.16
N THR A 149 1.07 -11.00 -8.59
CA THR A 149 1.38 -11.98 -9.61
C THR A 149 0.70 -11.61 -10.91
N LEU A 150 1.42 -11.78 -12.02
CA LEU A 150 0.93 -11.45 -13.35
C LEU A 150 0.16 -12.64 -13.95
N PRO A 151 -0.83 -12.37 -14.81
CA PRO A 151 -1.54 -13.42 -15.52
C PRO A 151 -0.57 -14.25 -16.38
N ALA A 152 -0.88 -15.54 -16.51
CA ALA A 152 -0.14 -16.44 -17.38
C ALA A 152 -0.46 -16.19 -18.87
N GLY A 153 0.45 -16.59 -19.75
CA GLY A 153 0.23 -16.58 -21.21
C GLY A 153 0.86 -15.39 -21.95
N GLU A 154 1.23 -14.32 -21.25
CA GLU A 154 1.92 -13.15 -21.82
C GLU A 154 3.27 -12.90 -21.13
N PRO A 155 4.26 -12.29 -21.81
CA PRO A 155 5.50 -11.89 -21.17
C PRO A 155 5.25 -10.90 -20.04
N ALA A 156 5.77 -11.20 -18.84
CA ALA A 156 5.59 -10.36 -17.65
C ALA A 156 5.96 -8.89 -17.88
N SER A 157 7.03 -8.63 -18.63
CA SER A 157 7.49 -7.30 -19.00
C SER A 157 6.49 -6.54 -19.87
N LYS A 158 5.79 -7.21 -20.79
CA LYS A 158 4.74 -6.60 -21.63
C LYS A 158 3.55 -6.20 -20.78
N VAL A 159 3.02 -7.13 -19.98
CA VAL A 159 1.86 -6.87 -19.10
C VAL A 159 2.17 -5.72 -18.14
N PHE A 160 3.32 -5.77 -17.48
CA PHE A 160 3.72 -4.73 -16.54
C PHE A 160 3.93 -3.37 -17.21
N TYR A 161 4.47 -3.33 -18.44
CA TYR A 161 4.63 -2.08 -19.20
C TYR A 161 3.28 -1.45 -19.57
N GLU A 162 2.30 -2.26 -19.95
CA GLU A 162 0.97 -1.77 -20.30
C GLU A 162 0.20 -1.27 -19.07
N MET A 163 0.36 -1.95 -17.92
CA MET A 163 -0.22 -1.52 -16.65
C MET A 163 0.45 -0.27 -16.08
N ALA A 164 1.75 -0.07 -16.31
CA ALA A 164 2.48 1.10 -15.86
C ALA A 164 1.79 2.40 -16.30
N SER A 165 1.64 3.34 -15.37
CA SER A 165 1.24 4.70 -15.72
C SER A 165 2.30 5.37 -16.60
N GLU A 166 1.86 6.24 -17.50
CA GLU A 166 2.71 6.79 -18.56
C GLU A 166 3.97 7.49 -18.01
N ASP A 167 3.82 8.23 -16.92
CA ASP A 167 4.90 8.95 -16.23
C ASP A 167 6.00 8.05 -15.66
N LEU A 168 5.71 6.76 -15.46
CA LEU A 168 6.62 5.79 -14.85
C LEU A 168 7.17 4.79 -15.85
N ARG A 169 6.63 4.77 -17.08
CA ARG A 169 7.16 3.93 -18.14
C ARG A 169 8.59 4.39 -18.41
N PRO A 170 9.58 3.48 -18.37
CA PRO A 170 10.94 3.85 -18.73
C PRO A 170 10.93 4.40 -20.16
N GLU A 171 11.53 5.59 -20.36
CA GLU A 171 11.82 6.09 -21.69
C GLU A 171 12.52 4.96 -22.46
N ARG A 172 11.98 4.56 -23.62
CA ARG A 172 12.50 3.46 -24.46
C ARG A 172 13.90 3.79 -25.02
N LYS A 173 14.91 3.99 -24.19
CA LYS A 173 16.24 4.43 -24.60
C LYS A 173 17.33 3.36 -24.51
N HIS A 174 17.07 2.16 -24.01
CA HIS A 174 18.09 1.10 -24.02
C HIS A 174 17.53 -0.27 -24.46
N PRO A 175 17.69 -0.64 -25.73
CA PRO A 175 17.54 -2.02 -26.20
C PRO A 175 18.79 -2.80 -25.76
N GLY A 176 18.86 -3.23 -24.49
CA GLY A 176 20.07 -3.92 -24.04
C GLY A 176 20.05 -4.57 -22.67
N THR A 177 19.15 -4.20 -21.76
CA THR A 177 19.05 -4.89 -20.47
C THR A 177 18.20 -6.14 -20.58
N ARG A 178 18.88 -7.29 -20.54
CA ARG A 178 18.33 -8.63 -20.32
C ARG A 178 17.15 -8.60 -19.33
N GLY A 179 15.99 -9.04 -19.78
CA GLY A 179 15.02 -9.77 -18.96
C GLY A 179 13.90 -8.97 -18.32
N ASP A 180 14.21 -7.95 -17.52
CA ASP A 180 13.26 -7.45 -16.53
C ASP A 180 12.94 -5.95 -16.73
N LEU A 181 11.65 -5.64 -16.90
CA LEU A 181 11.17 -4.25 -16.90
C LEU A 181 11.24 -3.71 -15.46
N ARG A 182 11.83 -2.52 -15.31
CA ARG A 182 11.99 -1.81 -14.04
C ARG A 182 11.36 -0.42 -14.13
N MET A 183 10.61 -0.05 -13.10
CA MET A 183 10.09 1.31 -12.87
C MET A 183 10.61 1.84 -11.55
N ILE A 184 10.94 3.12 -11.50
CA ILE A 184 11.43 3.76 -10.27
C ILE A 184 10.40 4.80 -9.84
N LEU A 185 9.76 4.56 -8.71
CA LEU A 185 9.06 5.59 -7.95
C LEU A 185 10.10 6.31 -7.12
N ASP A 186 10.64 7.40 -7.66
CA ASP A 186 11.42 8.32 -6.84
C ASP A 186 10.51 8.82 -5.72
N LEU A 187 10.96 8.79 -4.47
CA LEU A 187 10.22 9.34 -3.33
C LEU A 187 10.93 10.57 -2.78
N ARG A 188 12.10 10.96 -3.32
CA ARG A 188 12.89 12.12 -2.86
C ARG A 188 12.17 13.45 -3.05
N TRP A 189 11.18 13.50 -3.93
CA TRP A 189 10.32 14.67 -4.11
C TRP A 189 9.20 14.75 -3.06
N LEU A 190 9.02 13.72 -2.22
CA LEU A 190 8.11 13.79 -1.08
C LEU A 190 8.79 14.54 0.08
N PRO A 191 8.09 15.48 0.73
CA PRO A 191 8.60 16.09 1.94
C PRO A 191 8.62 15.03 3.07
N PHE A 192 9.81 14.68 3.55
CA PHE A 192 10.03 13.79 4.71
C PHE A 192 10.16 14.60 6.01
#